data_AF-A0AAW9W831-F1
#
_entry.id   AF-A0AAW9W831-F1
#
_cell.length_a   1.000
_cell.length_b   1.000
_cell.length_c   1.000
_cell.angle_alpha   90.00
_cell.angle_beta   90.00
_cell.angle_gamma   90.00
#
_symmetry.space_group_name_H-M   'P 1'
#
loop_
_entity.id
_entity.type
_entity.pdbx_description
1 polymer ?
#
loop_
_entity_poly.entity_id
_entity_poly.type
_entity_poly.pdbx_seq_one_letter_code
_entity_poly.pdbx_strand_id
1 'polypeptide(L)'
;MTQGKIIKVSGPLVIASGMQEANIQDICRVGKLGLIGEIIEMRRDQASIQVYEETSGLGPGEPVVTTGEPLSVELGPGLISQMFDGIQRPLDRFKLATHNDFLVRGVEVPSLDRDIKWHFDSTISIGQKVSTGDILGTVKETEVVNHKIMVPYGVSGEVVSIASGDFTIDEVVY
;
A
#
# COMPACT_ATOMS: atom_id res chain seq x y z
N MET A 1 1.78 -4.46 20.48
CA MET A 1 2.12 -5.23 19.26
C MET A 1 3.27 -6.15 19.59
N THR A 2 3.03 -7.45 19.50
CA THR A 2 4.05 -8.45 19.78
C THR A 2 5.04 -8.48 18.62
N GLN A 3 6.31 -8.18 18.90
CA GLN A 3 7.38 -8.15 17.90
C GLN A 3 7.93 -9.56 17.72
N GLY A 4 7.77 -10.13 16.53
CA GLY A 4 8.34 -11.43 16.19
C GLY A 4 9.85 -11.38 16.03
N LYS A 5 10.48 -12.55 15.99
CA LYS A 5 11.93 -12.68 15.80
C LYS A 5 12.25 -13.75 14.77
N ILE A 6 13.15 -13.43 13.83
CA ILE A 6 13.67 -14.38 12.84
C ILE A 6 14.35 -15.55 13.57
N ILE A 7 14.03 -16.78 13.20
CA ILE A 7 14.68 -18.00 13.70
C ILE A 7 15.41 -18.76 12.58
N LYS A 8 15.04 -18.54 11.31
CA LYS A 8 15.68 -19.17 10.15
C LYS A 8 15.55 -18.28 8.91
N VAL A 9 16.60 -18.26 8.08
CA VAL A 9 16.62 -17.63 6.75
C VAL A 9 17.11 -18.67 5.75
N SER A 10 16.39 -18.87 4.65
CA SER A 10 16.71 -19.84 3.60
C SER A 10 16.34 -19.27 2.23
N GLY A 11 17.23 -18.45 1.66
CA GLY A 11 16.94 -17.70 0.44
C GLY A 11 15.76 -16.73 0.69
N PRO A 12 14.71 -16.71 -0.16
CA PRO A 12 13.58 -15.81 0.02
C PRO A 12 12.63 -16.21 1.16
N LEU A 13 12.79 -17.42 1.73
CA LEU A 13 11.95 -17.92 2.82
C LEU A 13 12.57 -17.59 4.18
N VAL A 14 11.83 -16.85 4.99
CA VAL A 14 12.19 -16.49 6.37
C VAL A 14 11.18 -17.13 7.33
N ILE A 15 11.64 -17.65 8.46
CA ILE A 15 10.76 -18.14 9.54
C ILE A 15 10.95 -17.24 10.75
N ALA A 16 9.85 -16.73 11.30
CA ALA A 16 9.83 -15.91 12.50
C ALA A 16 8.96 -16.54 13.61
N SER A 17 9.39 -16.43 14.86
CA SER A 17 8.65 -16.85 16.06
C SER A 17 8.00 -15.67 16.76
N GLY A 18 7.04 -15.92 17.66
CA GLY A 18 6.33 -14.85 18.38
C GLY A 18 5.35 -14.06 17.50
N MET A 19 4.80 -14.72 16.46
CA MET A 19 3.90 -14.12 15.48
C MET A 19 2.44 -14.53 15.71
N GLN A 20 2.03 -14.86 16.95
CA GLN A 20 0.67 -15.39 17.22
C GLN A 20 -0.47 -14.42 16.83
N GLU A 21 -0.18 -13.12 16.80
CA GLU A 21 -1.15 -12.07 16.48
C GLU A 21 -1.23 -11.77 14.97
N ALA A 22 -0.41 -12.42 14.14
CA ALA A 22 -0.40 -12.22 12.70
C ALA A 22 -1.24 -13.26 11.97
N ASN A 23 -1.78 -12.90 10.81
CA ASN A 23 -2.59 -13.78 9.97
C ASN A 23 -1.83 -14.22 8.72
N ILE A 24 -2.31 -15.31 8.11
CA ILE A 24 -1.89 -15.68 6.75
C ILE A 24 -2.32 -14.56 5.80
N GLN A 25 -1.47 -14.24 4.82
CA GLN A 25 -1.53 -13.12 3.86
C GLN A 25 -1.14 -11.76 4.41
N ASP A 26 -0.96 -11.60 5.72
CA ASP A 26 -0.47 -10.32 6.26
C ASP A 26 0.90 -9.97 5.66
N ILE A 27 1.05 -8.70 5.31
CA ILE A 27 2.35 -8.12 5.04
C ILE A 27 3.09 -7.91 6.35
N CYS A 28 4.40 -8.12 6.32
CA CYS A 28 5.28 -7.84 7.43
C CYS A 28 6.57 -7.16 6.99
N ARG A 29 7.16 -6.43 7.96
CA ARG A 29 8.48 -5.82 7.87
C ARG A 29 9.49 -6.75 8.52
N VAL A 30 10.44 -7.24 7.73
CA VAL A 30 11.38 -8.31 8.10
C VAL A 30 12.78 -7.72 8.30
N GLY A 31 13.34 -7.98 9.47
CA GLY A 31 14.68 -7.57 9.85
C GLY A 31 14.79 -6.10 10.22
N LYS A 32 16.02 -5.66 10.52
CA LYS A 32 16.31 -4.25 10.84
C LYS A 32 16.10 -3.31 9.66
N LEU A 33 16.24 -3.82 8.44
CA LEU A 33 16.00 -3.08 7.21
C LEU A 33 14.51 -2.98 6.84
N GLY A 34 13.62 -3.66 7.58
CA GLY A 34 12.18 -3.59 7.34
C GLY A 34 11.77 -4.09 5.96
N LEU A 35 12.43 -5.16 5.47
CA LEU A 35 12.15 -5.71 4.14
C LEU A 35 10.70 -6.17 4.04
N ILE A 36 10.09 -5.97 2.88
CA ILE A 36 8.69 -6.35 2.68
C ILE A 36 8.60 -7.86 2.46
N GLY A 37 7.75 -8.53 3.24
CA GLY A 37 7.42 -9.94 3.07
C GLY A 37 5.96 -10.24 3.37
N GLU A 38 5.49 -11.39 2.91
CA GLU A 38 4.13 -11.89 3.08
C GLU A 38 4.13 -13.17 3.91
N ILE A 39 3.24 -13.27 4.89
CA ILE A 39 3.05 -14.50 5.66
C ILE A 39 2.27 -15.52 4.83
N ILE A 40 2.94 -16.60 4.42
CA ILE A 40 2.34 -17.64 3.55
C ILE A 40 1.86 -18.87 4.35
N GLU A 41 2.36 -19.06 5.57
CA GLU A 41 1.97 -20.18 6.42
C GLU A 41 2.14 -19.82 7.90
N MET A 42 1.20 -20.30 8.73
CA MET A 42 1.24 -20.14 10.18
C MET A 42 1.24 -21.52 10.87
N ARG A 43 2.23 -21.75 11.74
CA ARG A 43 2.35 -22.97 12.57
C ARG A 43 2.54 -22.57 14.03
N ARG A 44 1.47 -22.63 14.82
CA ARG A 44 1.44 -22.14 16.22
C ARG A 44 1.82 -20.66 16.27
N ASP A 45 2.97 -20.34 16.86
CA ASP A 45 3.53 -18.99 16.96
C ASP A 45 4.58 -18.67 15.89
N GLN A 46 4.82 -19.60 14.96
CA GLN A 46 5.79 -19.45 13.89
C GLN A 46 5.10 -19.08 12.58
N ALA A 47 5.61 -18.04 11.93
CA ALA A 47 5.21 -17.60 10.60
C ALA A 47 6.30 -17.98 9.59
N SER A 48 5.91 -18.62 8.50
CA SER A 48 6.72 -18.73 7.28
C SER A 48 6.42 -17.53 6.40
N ILE A 49 7.46 -16.77 6.06
CA ILE A 49 7.37 -15.48 5.39
C ILE A 49 8.11 -15.56 4.06
N GLN A 50 7.43 -15.22 2.98
CA GLN A 50 8.03 -15.00 1.67
C GLN A 50 8.48 -13.54 1.58
N VAL A 51 9.78 -13.29 1.53
CA VAL A 51 10.32 -11.93 1.40
C VAL A 51 10.42 -11.55 -0.09
N TYR A 52 9.95 -10.36 -0.44
CA TYR A 52 9.93 -9.86 -1.84
C TYR A 52 11.17 -9.05 -2.22
N GLU A 53 12.07 -8.82 -1.27
CA GLU A 53 13.37 -8.19 -1.47
C GLU A 53 14.50 -9.20 -1.18
N GLU A 54 15.70 -8.90 -1.67
CA GLU A 54 16.89 -9.75 -1.47
C GLU A 54 17.20 -9.88 0.04
N THR A 55 17.38 -11.12 0.53
CA THR A 55 17.48 -11.44 1.97
C THR A 55 18.92 -11.53 2.46
N SER A 56 19.91 -11.37 1.59
CA SER A 56 21.34 -11.41 1.94
C SER A 56 21.70 -10.49 3.12
N GLY A 57 22.21 -11.05 4.20
CA GLY A 57 22.58 -10.32 5.41
C GLY A 57 21.50 -10.28 6.49
N LEU A 58 20.29 -10.80 6.24
CA LEU A 58 19.33 -11.10 7.31
C LEU A 58 19.81 -12.31 8.14
N GLY A 59 19.60 -12.24 9.45
CA GLY A 59 19.96 -13.32 10.36
C GLY A 59 18.95 -13.58 11.48
N PRO A 60 19.06 -14.74 12.16
CA PRO A 60 18.26 -15.03 13.34
C PRO A 60 18.42 -13.96 14.44
N GLY A 61 17.33 -13.71 15.17
CA GLY A 61 17.23 -12.73 16.26
C GLY A 61 16.77 -11.34 15.83
N GLU A 62 16.77 -11.04 14.52
CA GLU A 62 16.25 -9.77 14.00
C GLU A 62 14.72 -9.68 14.10
N PRO A 63 14.17 -8.46 14.19
CA PRO A 63 12.75 -8.27 14.42
C PRO A 63 11.89 -8.57 13.18
N VAL A 64 10.65 -8.98 13.41
CA VAL A 64 9.60 -9.04 12.39
C VAL A 64 8.34 -8.37 12.95
N VAL A 65 7.72 -7.51 12.15
CA VAL A 65 6.51 -6.76 12.53
C VAL A 65 5.45 -6.94 11.45
N THR A 66 4.28 -7.49 11.80
CA THR A 66 3.12 -7.55 10.89
C THR A 66 2.49 -6.16 10.74
N THR A 67 2.00 -5.83 9.55
CA THR A 67 1.14 -4.67 9.31
C THR A 67 -0.31 -4.95 9.71
N GLY A 68 -0.68 -6.23 9.85
CA GLY A 68 -2.06 -6.67 10.09
C GLY A 68 -2.97 -6.57 8.87
N GLU A 69 -2.38 -6.27 7.70
CA GLU A 69 -3.11 -6.04 6.46
C GLU A 69 -2.53 -6.90 5.34
N PRO A 70 -3.37 -7.42 4.43
CA PRO A 70 -2.89 -8.17 3.28
C PRO A 70 -2.17 -7.27 2.28
N LEU A 71 -1.46 -7.89 1.33
CA LEU A 71 -0.86 -7.15 0.21
C LEU A 71 -1.94 -6.36 -0.52
N SER A 72 -1.79 -5.04 -0.51
CA SER A 72 -2.78 -4.10 -1.01
C SER A 72 -2.14 -3.12 -1.98
N VAL A 73 -2.98 -2.51 -2.82
CA VAL A 73 -2.55 -1.49 -3.79
C VAL A 73 -3.36 -0.22 -3.59
N GLU A 74 -2.72 0.91 -3.86
CA GLU A 74 -3.38 2.21 -3.92
C GLU A 74 -4.04 2.37 -5.29
N LEU A 75 -5.31 2.77 -5.29
CA LEU A 75 -6.11 3.01 -6.49
C LEU A 75 -6.64 4.44 -6.44
N GLY A 76 -6.16 5.29 -7.36
CA GLY A 76 -6.57 6.67 -7.44
C GLY A 76 -5.86 7.46 -8.54
N PRO A 77 -6.13 8.77 -8.66
CA PRO A 77 -5.45 9.64 -9.62
C PRO A 77 -3.93 9.68 -9.40
N GLY A 78 -3.18 9.65 -10.49
CA GLY A 78 -1.71 9.58 -10.49
C GLY A 78 -1.17 8.18 -10.73
N LEU A 79 -2.03 7.18 -10.91
CA LEU A 79 -1.64 5.81 -11.25
C LEU A 79 -1.29 5.68 -12.75
N ILE A 80 -1.98 6.42 -13.62
CA ILE A 80 -1.78 6.35 -15.06
C ILE A 80 -0.42 6.98 -15.44
N SER A 81 0.24 6.38 -16.43
CA SER A 81 1.55 6.79 -16.94
C SER A 81 2.74 6.55 -15.99
N GLN A 82 2.53 5.83 -14.89
CA GLN A 82 3.59 5.48 -13.94
C GLN A 82 4.21 4.11 -14.23
N MET A 83 5.45 3.93 -13.80
CA MET A 83 6.15 2.64 -13.83
C MET A 83 6.45 2.18 -12.40
N PHE A 84 5.85 1.08 -12.00
CA PHE A 84 5.98 0.51 -10.66
C PHE A 84 6.83 -0.76 -10.65
N ASP A 85 7.42 -1.07 -9.50
CA ASP A 85 7.96 -2.40 -9.23
C ASP A 85 6.85 -3.42 -8.84
N GLY A 86 7.25 -4.64 -8.48
CA GLY A 86 6.33 -5.74 -8.17
C GLY A 86 5.45 -5.53 -6.92
N ILE A 87 5.72 -4.50 -6.13
CA ILE A 87 4.95 -4.16 -4.91
C ILE A 87 4.44 -2.70 -4.96
N GLN A 88 4.25 -2.17 -6.17
CA GLN A 88 3.68 -0.85 -6.44
C GLN A 88 4.54 0.36 -6.01
N ARG A 89 5.87 0.23 -5.88
CA ARG A 89 6.75 1.40 -5.65
C ARG A 89 7.10 2.09 -6.98
N PRO A 90 6.89 3.42 -7.12
CA PRO A 90 7.21 4.15 -8.35
C PRO A 90 8.72 4.24 -8.57
N LEU A 91 9.22 3.69 -9.69
CA LEU A 91 10.66 3.52 -9.94
C LEU A 91 11.42 4.85 -10.13
N ASP A 92 10.76 5.86 -10.69
CA ASP A 92 11.31 7.20 -10.87
C ASP A 92 11.49 7.91 -9.53
N ARG A 93 10.46 7.92 -8.68
CA ARG A 93 10.52 8.47 -7.32
C ARG A 93 11.45 7.66 -6.43
N PHE A 94 11.51 6.34 -6.59
CA PHE A 94 12.48 5.49 -5.92
C PHE A 94 13.91 5.91 -6.23
N LYS A 95 14.23 6.10 -7.52
CA LYS A 95 15.54 6.57 -7.96
C LYS A 95 15.87 7.95 -7.38
N LEU A 96 14.90 8.87 -7.36
CA LEU A 96 15.06 10.20 -6.78
C LEU A 96 15.31 10.14 -5.27
N ALA A 97 14.52 9.37 -4.54
CA ALA A 97 14.62 9.25 -3.08
C ALA A 97 15.92 8.60 -2.61
N THR A 98 16.45 7.66 -3.40
CA THR A 98 17.67 6.92 -3.05
C THR A 98 18.95 7.55 -3.60
N HIS A 99 18.82 8.48 -4.54
CA HIS A 99 19.93 9.04 -5.32
C HIS A 99 20.84 7.94 -5.92
N ASN A 100 20.23 6.84 -6.38
CA ASN A 100 20.95 5.66 -6.85
C ASN A 100 20.33 5.11 -8.14
N ASP A 101 21.16 4.71 -9.10
CA ASP A 101 20.72 4.06 -10.35
C ASP A 101 20.32 2.59 -10.14
N PHE A 102 20.69 1.99 -9.00
CA PHE A 102 20.39 0.60 -8.65
C PHE A 102 19.32 0.50 -7.56
N LEU A 103 18.58 -0.62 -7.57
CA LEU A 103 17.60 -0.93 -6.53
C LEU A 103 18.32 -1.26 -5.20
N VAL A 104 18.02 -0.45 -4.19
CA VAL A 104 18.46 -0.67 -2.81
C VAL A 104 17.31 -1.25 -1.98
N ARG A 105 17.63 -1.97 -0.90
CA ARG A 105 16.63 -2.71 -0.11
C ARG A 105 16.10 -1.89 1.05
N GLY A 106 14.88 -2.20 1.49
CA GLY A 106 14.31 -1.59 2.69
C GLY A 106 13.94 -0.11 2.51
N VAL A 107 13.73 0.31 1.27
CA VAL A 107 13.31 1.66 0.94
C VAL A 107 11.80 1.69 0.76
N GLU A 108 11.19 2.67 1.43
CA GLU A 108 9.76 2.93 1.41
C GLU A 108 9.49 4.22 0.64
N VAL A 109 8.64 4.13 -0.37
CA VAL A 109 8.17 5.25 -1.19
C VAL A 109 6.67 5.05 -1.39
N PRO A 110 5.83 6.07 -1.12
CA PRO A 110 4.40 5.98 -1.38
C PRO A 110 4.10 5.63 -2.84
N SER A 111 3.09 4.79 -3.09
CA SER A 111 2.73 4.36 -4.45
C SER A 111 2.31 5.56 -5.30
N LEU A 112 1.39 6.36 -4.78
CA LEU A 112 0.95 7.59 -5.43
C LEU A 112 1.62 8.84 -4.83
N ASP A 113 1.66 9.92 -5.60
CA ASP A 113 2.22 11.19 -5.15
C ASP A 113 1.21 11.93 -4.24
N ARG A 114 1.67 12.30 -3.03
CA ARG A 114 0.85 12.96 -2.01
C ARG A 114 0.83 14.48 -2.17
N ASP A 115 1.76 15.03 -2.96
CA ASP A 115 1.91 16.47 -3.14
C ASP A 115 1.19 16.99 -4.39
N ILE A 116 0.79 16.10 -5.32
CA ILE A 116 0.06 16.48 -6.53
C ILE A 116 -1.40 16.81 -6.17
N LYS A 117 -1.83 18.01 -6.58
CA LYS A 117 -3.23 18.40 -6.54
C LYS A 117 -3.95 18.06 -7.82
N TRP A 118 -5.13 17.48 -7.66
CA TRP A 118 -6.04 17.09 -8.72
C TRP A 118 -7.32 17.90 -8.62
N HIS A 119 -7.80 18.40 -9.77
CA HIS A 119 -9.11 19.03 -9.82
C HIS A 119 -10.21 17.96 -9.84
N PHE A 120 -10.94 17.85 -8.74
CA PHE A 120 -12.09 16.97 -8.59
C PHE A 120 -13.37 17.73 -8.97
N ASP A 121 -14.11 17.16 -9.92
CA ASP A 121 -15.42 17.64 -10.37
C ASP A 121 -16.51 16.68 -9.87
N SER A 122 -17.26 17.12 -8.86
CA SER A 122 -18.39 16.36 -8.28
C SER A 122 -19.55 16.23 -9.26
N THR A 123 -20.06 14.99 -9.41
CA THR A 123 -21.23 14.70 -10.26
C THR A 123 -22.50 14.39 -9.46
N ILE A 124 -22.43 14.39 -8.13
CA ILE A 124 -23.56 14.09 -7.24
C ILE A 124 -23.91 15.29 -6.34
N SER A 125 -25.08 15.22 -5.69
CA SER A 125 -25.56 16.25 -4.76
C SER A 125 -25.57 15.77 -3.31
N ILE A 126 -25.45 16.72 -2.38
CA ILE A 126 -25.68 16.47 -0.95
C ILE A 126 -27.10 15.89 -0.75
N GLY A 127 -27.23 14.89 0.10
CA GLY A 127 -28.47 14.15 0.36
C GLY A 127 -28.73 12.98 -0.59
N GLN A 128 -27.87 12.77 -1.59
CA GLN A 128 -27.99 11.62 -2.49
C GLN A 128 -27.57 10.34 -1.77
N LYS A 129 -28.37 9.28 -1.92
CA LYS A 129 -28.00 7.93 -1.46
C LYS A 129 -27.05 7.29 -2.46
N VAL A 130 -25.99 6.69 -1.93
CA VAL A 130 -24.94 6.06 -2.71
C VAL A 130 -24.55 4.71 -2.09
N SER A 131 -23.97 3.85 -2.92
CA SER A 131 -23.52 2.51 -2.62
C SER A 131 -22.20 2.22 -3.34
N THR A 132 -21.50 1.16 -2.95
CA THR A 132 -20.23 0.74 -3.56
C THR A 132 -20.26 0.80 -5.10
N GLY A 133 -19.27 1.48 -5.67
CA GLY A 133 -19.11 1.63 -7.12
C GLY A 133 -19.87 2.81 -7.73
N ASP A 134 -20.75 3.47 -6.99
CA ASP A 134 -21.38 4.70 -7.46
C ASP A 134 -20.33 5.80 -7.65
N ILE A 135 -20.47 6.59 -8.71
CA ILE A 135 -19.53 7.64 -9.09
C ILE A 135 -19.90 8.91 -8.33
N LEU A 136 -18.95 9.41 -7.53
CA LEU A 136 -19.06 10.66 -6.77
C LEU A 136 -18.67 11.87 -7.61
N GLY A 137 -17.71 11.67 -8.51
CA GLY A 137 -17.22 12.69 -9.41
C GLY A 137 -16.06 12.17 -10.24
N THR A 138 -15.36 13.10 -10.90
CA THR A 138 -14.26 12.76 -11.79
C THR A 138 -13.06 13.67 -11.61
N VAL A 139 -11.88 13.13 -11.93
CA VAL A 139 -10.62 13.86 -12.03
C VAL A 139 -10.11 13.67 -13.45
N LYS A 140 -9.72 14.75 -14.13
CA LYS A 140 -9.05 14.66 -15.42
C LYS A 140 -7.58 14.28 -15.21
N GLU A 141 -7.29 12.99 -15.20
CA GLU A 141 -5.94 12.47 -14.91
C GLU A 141 -4.99 12.66 -16.10
N THR A 142 -5.50 12.50 -17.33
CA THR A 142 -4.75 12.80 -18.56
C THR A 142 -5.63 13.57 -19.53
N GLU A 143 -5.08 14.03 -20.65
CA GLU A 143 -5.87 14.73 -21.69
C GLU A 143 -7.05 13.91 -22.21
N VAL A 144 -6.93 12.58 -22.20
CA VAL A 144 -7.90 11.65 -22.79
C VAL A 144 -8.62 10.76 -21.77
N VAL A 145 -8.18 10.75 -20.50
CA VAL A 145 -8.77 9.92 -19.45
C VAL A 145 -9.33 10.78 -18.32
N ASN A 146 -10.64 10.63 -18.09
CA ASN A 146 -11.31 11.09 -16.87
C ASN A 146 -11.40 9.93 -15.88
N HIS A 147 -10.65 10.02 -14.79
CA HIS A 147 -10.64 9.07 -13.69
C HIS A 147 -11.91 9.25 -12.86
N LYS A 148 -12.67 8.17 -12.65
CA LYS A 148 -13.91 8.20 -11.87
C LYS A 148 -13.61 7.93 -10.40
N ILE A 149 -14.01 8.84 -9.53
CA ILE A 149 -13.93 8.64 -8.08
C ILE A 149 -15.21 7.95 -7.64
N MET A 150 -15.07 6.75 -7.07
CA MET A 150 -16.20 5.87 -6.75
C MET A 150 -16.29 5.63 -5.24
N VAL A 151 -17.49 5.29 -4.78
CA VAL A 151 -17.71 4.85 -3.40
C VAL A 151 -16.97 3.53 -3.16
N PRO A 152 -16.13 3.43 -2.09
CA PRO A 152 -15.38 2.23 -1.77
C PRO A 152 -16.24 1.00 -1.52
N TYR A 153 -15.60 -0.17 -1.59
CA TYR A 153 -16.24 -1.43 -1.23
C TYR A 153 -16.67 -1.44 0.23
N GLY A 154 -17.90 -1.91 0.49
CA GLY A 154 -18.46 -2.00 1.85
C GLY A 154 -19.02 -0.68 2.39
N VAL A 155 -18.94 0.41 1.63
CA VAL A 155 -19.49 1.73 2.01
C VAL A 155 -20.83 1.96 1.31
N SER A 156 -21.83 2.41 2.07
CA SER A 156 -23.11 2.89 1.56
C SER A 156 -23.72 3.89 2.54
N GLY A 157 -24.53 4.81 2.04
CA GLY A 157 -25.13 5.83 2.89
C GLY A 157 -25.70 7.00 2.11
N GLU A 158 -25.81 8.13 2.79
CA GLU A 158 -26.26 9.40 2.22
C GLU A 158 -25.12 10.41 2.29
N VAL A 159 -24.90 11.16 1.21
CA VAL A 159 -23.79 12.10 1.09
C VAL A 159 -24.07 13.34 1.94
N VAL A 160 -23.26 13.57 2.98
CA VAL A 160 -23.41 14.68 3.93
C VAL A 160 -22.67 15.93 3.46
N SER A 161 -21.52 15.73 2.81
CA SER A 161 -20.68 16.78 2.24
C SER A 161 -20.17 16.31 0.89
N ILE A 162 -20.00 17.25 -0.05
CA ILE A 162 -19.18 17.04 -1.24
C ILE A 162 -18.78 18.40 -1.81
N ALA A 163 -17.54 18.52 -2.30
CA ALA A 163 -17.06 19.77 -2.89
C ALA A 163 -16.17 19.51 -4.11
N SER A 164 -16.41 20.24 -5.20
CA SER A 164 -15.46 20.32 -6.31
C SER A 164 -14.32 21.28 -5.98
N GLY A 165 -13.12 21.01 -6.47
CA GLY A 165 -11.93 21.82 -6.18
C GLY A 165 -10.62 21.08 -6.38
N ASP A 166 -9.51 21.71 -5.99
CA ASP A 166 -8.17 21.14 -6.11
C ASP A 166 -7.75 20.48 -4.80
N PHE A 167 -7.63 19.15 -4.84
CA PHE A 167 -7.31 18.32 -3.68
C PHE A 167 -6.15 17.37 -3.98
N THR A 168 -5.35 17.09 -2.97
CA THR A 168 -4.46 15.93 -2.94
C THR A 168 -5.26 14.67 -2.68
N ILE A 169 -4.67 13.50 -2.90
CA ILE A 169 -5.34 12.21 -2.68
C ILE A 169 -5.59 11.88 -1.20
N ASP A 170 -4.99 12.63 -0.27
CA ASP A 170 -5.18 12.49 1.18
C ASP A 170 -6.27 13.41 1.74
N GLU A 171 -6.71 14.40 0.95
CA GLU A 171 -7.72 15.37 1.37
C GLU A 171 -9.14 14.79 1.19
N VAL A 172 -10.00 15.02 2.20
CA VAL A 172 -11.38 14.54 2.20
C VAL A 172 -12.23 15.39 1.25
N VAL A 173 -12.87 14.73 0.27
CA VAL A 173 -13.72 15.40 -0.72
C VAL A 173 -15.22 15.15 -0.52
N TYR A 174 -15.63 14.17 0.31
CA TYR A 174 -17.03 13.86 0.65
C TYR A 174 -17.18 13.25 2.05
#